data_AF-A0A917JXA5-F1
#
_entry.id   AF-A0A917JXA5-F1
#
_cell.length_a   1.000
_cell.length_b   1.000
_cell.length_c   1.000
_cell.angle_alpha   90.00
_cell.angle_beta   90.00
_cell.angle_gamma   90.00
#
_symmetry.space_group_name_H-M   'P 1'
#
loop_
_entity.id
_entity.type
_entity.pdbx_description
1 polymer ?
#
loop_
_entity_poly.entity_id
_entity_poly.type
_entity_poly.pdbx_seq_one_letter_code
_entity_poly.pdbx_strand_id
1 'polypeptide(L)'
;MLITIVLILVGVLTTISYSYVKDLRRIVKYSKDNKMEIFGIHPSTELQLMSDYTFMNEFFGKKGILSCDDNNMKVLLSSARKKFLLQFIFGGLLVLLVFINAAIQS
;
A
#
# COMPACT_ATOMS: atom_id res chain seq x y z
N MET A 1 -21.83 11.06 16.80
CA MET A 1 -21.91 10.07 15.70
C MET A 1 -20.75 10.20 14.72
N LEU A 2 -20.48 11.38 14.15
CA LEU A 2 -19.35 11.60 13.22
C LEU A 2 -17.99 11.21 13.81
N ILE A 3 -17.67 11.68 15.03
CA ILE A 3 -16.40 11.37 15.71
C ILE A 3 -16.18 9.86 15.82
N THR A 4 -17.23 9.11 16.17
CA THR A 4 -17.18 7.64 16.27
C THR A 4 -16.86 7.00 14.92
N ILE A 5 -17.47 7.48 13.83
CA ILE A 5 -17.19 7.00 12.45
C ILE A 5 -15.75 7.30 12.06
N VAL A 6 -15.25 8.51 12.37
CA VAL A 6 -13.86 8.90 12.10
C VAL A 6 -12.90 7.99 12.86
N LEU A 7 -13.13 7.72 14.14
CA LEU A 7 -12.27 6.84 14.94
C LEU A 7 -12.23 5.40 14.38
N ILE A 8 -13.39 4.88 13.93
CA ILE A 8 -13.45 3.56 13.28
C ILE A 8 -12.64 3.57 11.98
N LEU A 9 -12.83 4.58 11.12
CA LEU A 9 -12.08 4.70 9.86
C LEU A 9 -10.57 4.81 10.09
N VAL A 10 -10.14 5.59 11.09
CA VAL A 10 -8.73 5.69 11.48
C VAL A 10 -8.21 4.32 11.95
N GLY A 11 -8.96 3.59 12.77
CA GLY A 11 -8.57 2.24 13.23
C GLY A 11 -8.45 1.22 12.08
N VAL A 12 -9.34 1.30 11.09
CA VAL A 12 -9.26 0.47 9.87
C VAL A 12 -8.03 0.87 9.04
N LEU A 13 -7.78 2.16 8.85
CA LEU A 13 -6.63 2.68 8.11
C LEU A 13 -5.30 2.26 8.74
N THR A 14 -5.15 2.37 10.05
CA THR A 14 -3.94 1.94 10.76
C THR A 14 -3.71 0.43 10.62
N THR A 15 -4.78 -0.37 10.71
CA THR A 15 -4.71 -1.82 10.52
C THR A 15 -4.25 -2.20 9.10
N ILE A 16 -4.84 -1.56 8.08
CA ILE A 16 -4.45 -1.79 6.68
C ILE A 16 -2.99 -1.33 6.48
N SER A 17 -2.60 -0.18 7.04
CA SER A 17 -1.24 0.35 6.95
C SER A 17 -0.20 -0.58 7.55
N TYR A 18 -0.46 -1.09 8.75
CA TYR A 18 0.41 -2.06 9.40
C TYR A 18 0.55 -3.34 8.54
N SER A 19 -0.56 -3.83 7.99
CA SER A 19 -0.59 -5.01 7.14
C SER A 19 0.13 -4.80 5.80
N TYR A 20 0.09 -3.58 5.25
CA TYR A 20 0.82 -3.19 4.03
C TYR A 20 2.34 -3.15 4.29
N VAL A 21 2.78 -2.47 5.35
CA VAL A 21 4.21 -2.41 5.73
C VAL A 21 4.76 -3.81 5.99
N LYS A 22 3.97 -4.69 6.61
CA LYS A 22 4.35 -6.09 6.83
C LYS A 22 4.58 -6.84 5.50
N ASP A 23 3.76 -6.60 4.48
CA ASP A 23 3.97 -7.21 3.17
C ASP A 23 5.21 -6.65 2.48
N LEU A 24 5.45 -5.34 2.56
CA LEU A 24 6.69 -4.73 2.03
C LEU A 24 7.94 -5.32 2.66
N ARG A 25 7.95 -5.52 3.99
CA ARG A 25 9.07 -6.19 4.67
C ARG A 25 9.30 -7.61 4.18
N ARG A 26 8.22 -8.35 3.93
CA ARG A 26 8.30 -9.70 3.34
C ARG A 26 8.86 -9.66 1.92
N ILE A 27 8.44 -8.69 1.12
CA ILE A 27 8.93 -8.46 -0.24
C ILE A 27 10.44 -8.15 -0.23
N VAL A 28 10.89 -7.21 0.60
CA VAL A 28 12.32 -6.86 0.77
C VAL A 28 13.12 -8.08 1.20
N LYS A 29 12.63 -8.80 2.21
CA LYS A 29 13.30 -10.01 2.71
C LYS A 29 13.43 -11.06 1.61
N TYR A 30 12.32 -11.34 0.91
CA TYR A 30 12.31 -12.34 -0.16
C TYR A 30 13.24 -11.94 -1.33
N SER A 31 13.26 -10.66 -1.70
CA SER A 31 14.19 -10.13 -2.70
C SER A 31 15.65 -10.30 -2.27
N LYS A 32 15.99 -10.00 -1.02
CA LYS A 32 17.35 -10.19 -0.49
C LYS A 32 17.76 -11.65 -0.44
N ASP A 33 16.91 -12.51 0.11
CA ASP A 33 17.18 -13.94 0.30
C ASP A 33 17.42 -14.64 -1.04
N ASN A 34 16.70 -14.23 -2.10
CA ASN A 34 16.79 -14.81 -3.45
C ASN A 34 17.63 -13.97 -4.44
N LYS A 35 18.26 -12.88 -3.99
CA LYS A 35 19.00 -11.93 -4.84
C LYS A 35 18.19 -11.44 -6.06
N MET A 36 16.89 -11.24 -5.88
CA MET A 36 15.99 -10.83 -6.94
C MET A 36 15.85 -9.31 -6.99
N GLU A 37 15.74 -8.76 -8.20
CA GLU A 37 15.32 -7.39 -8.40
C GLU A 37 13.79 -7.29 -8.40
N ILE A 38 13.30 -6.16 -7.91
CA ILE A 38 11.88 -5.81 -7.96
C ILE A 38 11.76 -4.64 -8.92
N PHE A 39 11.25 -4.86 -10.13
CA PHE A 39 11.16 -3.79 -11.15
C PHE A 39 12.49 -3.05 -11.41
N GLY A 40 13.61 -3.79 -11.38
CA GLY A 40 14.95 -3.23 -11.61
C GLY A 40 15.62 -2.61 -10.38
N ILE A 41 15.05 -2.74 -9.18
CA ILE A 41 15.68 -2.29 -7.93
C ILE A 41 15.99 -3.45 -6.99
N HIS A 42 17.12 -3.35 -6.27
CA HIS A 42 17.47 -4.20 -5.14
C HIS A 42 17.17 -3.47 -3.82
N PRO A 43 15.95 -3.59 -3.27
CA PRO A 43 15.59 -2.81 -2.11
C PRO A 43 16.31 -3.29 -0.86
N SER A 44 16.93 -2.35 -0.16
CA SER A 44 17.55 -2.57 1.15
C SER A 44 16.54 -2.47 2.29
N THR A 45 15.49 -1.67 2.13
CA THR A 45 14.47 -1.39 3.16
C THR A 45 13.10 -1.20 2.54
N GLU A 46 12.04 -1.37 3.35
CA GLU A 46 10.66 -1.07 2.92
C GLU A 46 10.47 0.42 2.58
N LEU A 47 11.21 1.31 3.27
CA LEU A 47 11.16 2.75 3.02
C LEU A 47 11.70 3.08 1.62
N GLN A 48 12.76 2.38 1.20
CA GLN A 48 13.32 2.54 -0.14
C GLN A 48 12.30 2.13 -1.22
N LEU A 49 11.57 1.03 -1.03
CA LEU A 49 10.48 0.66 -1.95
C LEU A 49 9.38 1.72 -1.99
N MET A 50 8.94 2.22 -0.83
CA MET A 50 7.85 3.21 -0.77
C MET A 50 8.22 4.56 -1.37
N SER A 51 9.51 4.91 -1.39
CA SER A 51 10.01 6.16 -1.97
C SER A 51 10.42 6.02 -3.43
N ASP A 52 10.50 4.79 -3.97
CA ASP A 52 10.88 4.55 -5.34
C ASP A 52 9.71 4.81 -6.32
N TYR A 53 9.94 5.71 -7.27
CA TYR A 53 8.91 6.12 -8.24
C TYR A 53 8.51 4.97 -9.17
N THR A 54 9.46 4.16 -9.63
CA THR A 54 9.21 3.04 -10.53
C THR A 54 8.34 2.00 -9.83
N PHE A 55 8.67 1.67 -8.59
CA PHE A 55 7.89 0.78 -7.75
C PHE A 55 6.46 1.28 -7.56
N MET A 56 6.30 2.55 -7.21
CA MET A 56 4.97 3.15 -7.01
C MET A 56 4.16 3.16 -8.31
N ASN A 57 4.78 3.50 -9.44
CA ASN A 57 4.14 3.47 -10.75
C ASN A 57 3.66 2.05 -11.11
N GLU A 58 4.47 1.03 -10.85
CA GLU A 58 4.08 -0.37 -11.08
C GLU A 58 2.99 -0.85 -10.11
N PHE A 59 2.97 -0.33 -8.88
CA PHE A 59 1.89 -0.56 -7.94
C PHE A 59 0.56 -0.01 -8.43
N PHE A 60 0.53 1.15 -9.08
CA PHE A 60 -0.69 1.64 -9.73
C PHE A 60 -1.02 0.84 -11.00
N GLY A 61 -0.04 0.72 -11.89
CA GLY A 61 -0.18 0.17 -13.25
C GLY A 61 -0.37 -1.35 -13.32
N LYS A 62 0.04 -2.11 -12.29
CA LYS A 62 -0.05 -3.59 -12.20
C LYS A 62 0.79 -4.36 -13.24
N LYS A 63 1.40 -3.71 -14.23
CA LYS A 63 2.04 -4.36 -15.38
C LYS A 63 3.22 -5.23 -14.96
N GLY A 64 4.16 -4.66 -14.22
CA GLY A 64 5.35 -5.34 -13.69
C GLY A 64 5.01 -6.48 -12.74
N ILE A 65 3.92 -6.36 -11.97
CA ILE A 65 3.46 -7.44 -11.09
C ILE A 65 2.98 -8.64 -11.90
N LEU A 66 2.30 -8.41 -13.03
CA LEU A 66 1.80 -9.48 -13.88
C LEU A 66 2.91 -10.21 -14.64
N SER A 67 3.95 -9.48 -15.05
CA SER A 67 5.15 -10.00 -15.72
C SER A 67 6.21 -10.54 -14.75
N CYS A 68 5.94 -10.59 -13.45
CA CYS A 68 6.84 -11.21 -12.49
C CYS A 68 6.82 -12.74 -12.68
N ASP A 69 7.98 -13.30 -13.03
CA ASP A 69 8.14 -14.75 -13.27
C ASP A 69 8.01 -15.57 -11.98
N ASP A 70 8.50 -15.03 -10.86
CA ASP A 70 8.37 -15.69 -9.57
C ASP A 70 6.94 -15.55 -9.02
N ASN A 71 6.24 -16.68 -8.92
CA ASN A 71 4.86 -16.73 -8.46
C ASN A 71 4.71 -16.28 -6.99
N ASN A 72 5.69 -16.54 -6.12
CA ASN A 72 5.61 -16.15 -4.71
C ASN A 72 5.74 -14.64 -4.56
N MET A 73 6.72 -14.04 -5.24
CA MET A 73 6.91 -12.60 -5.32
C MET A 73 5.68 -11.92 -5.92
N LYS A 74 5.12 -12.48 -6.99
CA LYS A 74 3.89 -12.00 -7.63
C LYS A 74 2.70 -11.97 -6.66
N VAL A 75 2.53 -13.01 -5.84
CA VAL A 75 1.48 -13.05 -4.80
C VAL A 75 1.73 -11.99 -3.73
N LEU A 76 2.97 -11.84 -3.25
CA LEU A 76 3.33 -10.83 -2.26
C LEU A 76 3.09 -9.40 -2.78
N LEU A 77 3.57 -9.08 -3.98
CA LEU A 77 3.36 -7.79 -4.64
C LEU A 77 1.87 -7.52 -4.88
N SER A 78 1.11 -8.52 -5.31
CA SER A 78 -0.34 -8.40 -5.50
C SER A 78 -1.08 -8.14 -4.18
N SER A 79 -0.67 -8.81 -3.09
CA SER A 79 -1.23 -8.57 -1.76
C SER A 79 -0.94 -7.15 -1.28
N ALA A 80 0.32 -6.73 -1.35
CA ALA A 80 0.74 -5.39 -0.97
C ALA A 80 -0.01 -4.32 -1.77
N ARG A 81 -0.15 -4.50 -3.09
CA ARG A 81 -0.91 -3.59 -3.96
C ARG A 81 -2.38 -3.47 -3.54
N LYS A 82 -3.05 -4.58 -3.25
CA LYS A 82 -4.45 -4.55 -2.79
C LYS A 82 -4.60 -3.72 -1.52
N LYS A 83 -3.71 -3.91 -0.56
CA LYS A 83 -3.72 -3.17 0.71
C LYS A 83 -3.44 -1.68 0.48
N PHE A 84 -2.46 -1.35 -0.34
CA PHE A 84 -2.16 0.02 -0.75
C PHE A 84 -3.38 0.72 -1.38
N LEU A 85 -4.04 0.08 -2.33
CA LEU A 85 -5.25 0.64 -2.95
C LEU A 85 -6.40 0.81 -1.94
N LEU A 86 -6.57 -0.13 -1.01
CA LEU A 86 -7.53 0.03 0.07
C LEU A 86 -7.21 1.24 0.95
N GLN A 87 -5.94 1.50 1.28
CA GLN A 87 -5.56 2.71 2.02
C GLN A 87 -5.96 3.99 1.27
N PHE A 88 -5.76 4.04 -0.05
CA PHE A 88 -6.19 5.18 -0.85
C PHE A 88 -7.71 5.39 -0.81
N ILE A 89 -8.49 4.32 -0.91
CA ILE A 89 -9.96 4.39 -0.85
C ILE A 89 -10.41 4.89 0.53
N PHE A 90 -9.95 4.26 1.61
CA PHE A 90 -10.35 4.64 2.96
C PHE A 90 -9.83 6.03 3.35
N GLY A 91 -8.63 6.40 2.91
CA GLY A 91 -8.08 7.74 3.10
C GLY A 91 -8.90 8.80 2.37
N GLY A 92 -9.28 8.54 1.12
CA GLY A 92 -10.16 9.41 0.34
C GLY A 92 -11.55 9.55 0.97
N LEU A 93 -12.15 8.46 1.46
CA LEU A 93 -13.43 8.51 2.17
C LEU A 93 -13.35 9.34 3.44
N LEU A 94 -12.26 9.23 4.20
CA LEU A 94 -12.06 10.03 5.42
C LEU A 94 -11.95 11.52 5.08
N VAL A 95 -11.20 11.88 4.03
CA VAL A 95 -11.08 13.26 3.55
C VAL A 95 -12.44 13.81 3.09
N LEU A 96 -13.19 13.06 2.29
CA LEU A 96 -14.54 13.45 1.84
C LEU A 96 -15.49 13.66 3.01
N LEU A 97 -15.47 12.78 4.01
CA LEU A 97 -16.30 12.89 5.21
C LEU A 97 -16.03 14.20 5.98
N VAL A 98 -14.75 14.60 6.08
CA VAL A 98 -14.36 15.87 6.71
C VAL A 98 -14.89 17.06 5.92
N PHE A 99 -14.74 17.06 4.59
CA PHE A 99 -15.24 18.14 3.73
C PHE A 99 -16.77 18.27 3.77
N ILE A 100 -17.50 17.15 3.71
CA ILE A 100 -18.96 17.16 3.80
C ILE A 100 -19.40 17.73 5.15
N ASN A 101 -18.77 17.33 6.25
CA ASN A 101 -19.10 17.87 7.55
C ASN A 101 -18.80 19.38 7.65
N ALA A 102 -17.67 19.84 7.10
CA ALA A 102 -17.33 21.25 7.06
C ALA A 102 -18.37 22.08 6.27
N ALA A 103 -18.83 21.57 5.13
CA ALA A 103 -19.83 22.23 4.29
C ALA A 103 -21.24 22.25 4.88
N ILE A 104 -21.60 21.29 5.74
CA ILE A 104 -22.88 21.29 6.47
C ILE A 104 -22.85 22.27 7.64
N GLN A 105 -21.67 22.49 8.24
CA GLN A 105 -21.49 23.38 9.39
C GLN A 105 -21.25 24.84 9.00
N SER A 106 -20.91 25.13 7.74
CA SER A 106 -20.78 26.48 7.17
C SER A 106 -22.12 27.05 6.73
#